data_AF-F0R4D2-F1
#
_entry.id   AF-F0R4D2-F1
#
_cell.length_a   1.000
_cell.length_b   1.000
_cell.length_c   1.000
_cell.angle_alpha   90.00
_cell.angle_beta   90.00
_cell.angle_gamma   90.00
#
_symmetry.space_group_name_H-M   'P 1'
#
loop_
_entity.id
_entity.type
_entity.pdbx_description
1 polymer ?
#
loop_
_entity_poly.entity_id
_entity_poly.type
_entity_poly.pdbx_seq_one_letter_code
_entity_poly.pdbx_strand_id
1 'polypeptide(L)'
;MIKLLEKYYNINYYCTYKLLFILCWRMLNPLYWLSLLKWDNRYIKWLVSIGKKTEEAGMDKGIYLPYSSRALSTPYIISLWIFSLACLVCSKILRVQLVRIILENDIIFFPLLIVIGVCGYYINEIFLFKNDKYEKYFAKFDKEKKYLLYYGIYVVSLIVLFATFYLLLMEIVV
;
A
#
# COMPACT_ATOMS: atom_id res chain seq x y z
N MET A 1 15.73 5.76 -14.78
CA MET A 1 15.47 5.81 -13.33
C MET A 1 13.98 5.84 -13.00
N ILE A 2 13.21 6.82 -13.48
CA ILE A 2 11.76 6.98 -13.19
C ILE A 2 10.92 5.74 -13.56
N LYS A 3 11.16 5.13 -14.73
CA LYS A 3 10.42 3.90 -15.15
C LYS A 3 10.64 2.69 -14.24
N LEU A 4 11.81 2.58 -13.62
CA LEU A 4 12.11 1.49 -12.66
C LEU A 4 11.40 1.74 -11.33
N LEU A 5 11.41 2.97 -10.85
CA LEU A 5 10.67 3.39 -9.67
C LEU A 5 9.17 3.18 -9.86
N GLU A 6 8.63 3.60 -11.00
CA GLU A 6 7.23 3.39 -11.36
C GLU A 6 6.86 1.91 -11.34
N LYS A 7 7.69 1.04 -11.94
CA LYS A 7 7.49 -0.40 -11.89
C LYS A 7 7.54 -0.95 -10.46
N TYR A 8 8.49 -0.51 -9.65
CA TYR A 8 8.63 -0.94 -8.25
C TYR A 8 7.41 -0.54 -7.40
N TYR A 9 6.95 0.70 -7.52
CA TYR A 9 5.75 1.18 -6.83
C TYR A 9 4.50 0.40 -7.26
N ASN A 10 4.35 0.13 -8.56
CA ASN A 10 3.25 -0.68 -9.08
C ASN A 10 3.32 -2.15 -8.62
N ILE A 11 4.52 -2.74 -8.47
CA ILE A 11 4.68 -4.09 -7.90
C ILE A 11 4.20 -4.11 -6.45
N ASN A 12 4.63 -3.14 -5.64
CA ASN A 12 4.22 -3.05 -4.23
C ASN A 12 2.70 -2.83 -4.12
N TYR A 13 2.15 -1.93 -4.93
CA TYR A 13 0.72 -1.67 -5.02
C TYR A 13 -0.06 -2.94 -5.42
N TYR A 14 0.39 -3.64 -6.46
CA TYR A 14 -0.22 -4.89 -6.93
C TYR A 14 -0.22 -5.98 -5.85
N CYS A 15 0.91 -6.21 -5.19
CA CYS A 15 1.04 -7.23 -4.15
C CYS A 15 0.11 -6.91 -2.97
N THR A 16 0.09 -5.65 -2.54
CA THR A 16 -0.76 -5.17 -1.45
C THR A 16 -2.25 -5.32 -1.80
N TYR A 17 -2.64 -4.95 -3.02
CA TYR A 17 -4.01 -5.10 -3.50
C TYR A 17 -4.45 -6.56 -3.50
N LYS A 18 -3.67 -7.47 -4.11
CA LYS A 18 -4.02 -8.90 -4.15
C LYS A 18 -4.07 -9.51 -2.75
N LEU A 19 -3.16 -9.13 -1.84
CA LEU A 19 -3.18 -9.59 -0.45
C LEU A 19 -4.39 -9.08 0.33
N LEU A 20 -4.69 -7.78 0.25
CA LEU A 20 -5.89 -7.19 0.86
C LEU A 20 -7.16 -7.84 0.32
N PHE A 21 -7.21 -8.07 -0.99
CA PHE A 21 -8.33 -8.74 -1.63
C PHE A 21 -8.50 -10.15 -1.08
N ILE A 22 -7.44 -10.97 -1.03
CA ILE A 22 -7.51 -12.33 -0.48
C ILE A 22 -7.92 -12.31 1.00
N LEU A 23 -7.29 -11.46 1.81
CA LEU A 23 -7.54 -11.41 3.24
C LEU A 23 -8.98 -10.96 3.54
N CYS A 24 -9.42 -9.85 2.95
CA CYS A 24 -10.76 -9.33 3.19
C CYS A 24 -11.84 -10.18 2.54
N TRP A 25 -11.61 -10.73 1.35
CA TRP A 25 -12.63 -11.46 0.60
C TRP A 25 -12.70 -12.96 0.88
N ARG A 26 -11.57 -13.62 1.12
CA ARG A 26 -11.52 -15.07 1.35
C ARG A 26 -11.46 -15.42 2.83
N MET A 27 -10.74 -14.65 3.64
CA MET A 27 -10.60 -14.96 5.07
C MET A 27 -11.67 -14.27 5.91
N LEU A 28 -11.91 -12.97 5.70
CA LEU A 28 -12.76 -12.19 6.60
C LEU A 28 -14.22 -12.04 6.15
N ASN A 29 -14.56 -12.31 4.88
CA ASN A 29 -15.90 -12.06 4.35
C ASN A 29 -16.88 -13.20 4.66
N PRO A 30 -17.86 -13.04 5.56
CA PRO A 30 -18.79 -14.11 5.93
C PRO A 30 -19.59 -14.66 4.74
N LEU A 31 -19.85 -13.85 3.70
CA LEU A 31 -20.55 -14.30 2.49
C LEU A 31 -19.75 -15.36 1.73
N TYR A 32 -18.41 -15.27 1.74
CA TYR A 32 -17.56 -16.30 1.17
C TYR A 32 -17.68 -17.61 1.94
N TRP A 33 -17.68 -17.56 3.27
CA TRP A 33 -17.86 -18.75 4.12
C TRP A 33 -19.24 -19.39 3.92
N LEU A 34 -20.29 -18.56 3.85
CA LEU A 34 -21.64 -19.02 3.53
C LEU A 34 -21.70 -19.71 2.16
N SER A 35 -20.90 -19.25 1.19
CA SER A 35 -20.85 -19.85 -0.15
C SER A 35 -20.24 -21.27 -0.19
N LEU A 36 -19.42 -21.64 0.80
CA LEU A 36 -18.80 -22.97 0.90
C LEU A 36 -19.79 -24.04 1.38
N LEU A 37 -20.84 -23.63 2.08
CA LEU A 37 -21.85 -24.51 2.64
C LEU A 37 -23.06 -24.63 1.69
N LYS A 38 -23.65 -25.83 1.61
CA LYS A 38 -24.87 -26.04 0.83
C LYS A 38 -26.09 -25.64 1.66
N TRP A 39 -26.73 -24.54 1.28
CA TRP A 39 -27.95 -24.03 1.92
C TRP A 39 -29.18 -24.34 1.08
N ASP A 40 -30.28 -24.72 1.73
CA ASP A 40 -31.59 -24.87 1.08
C ASP A 40 -32.51 -23.66 1.29
N ASN A 41 -31.93 -22.48 1.47
CA ASN A 41 -32.66 -21.22 1.61
C ASN A 41 -32.43 -20.33 0.38
N ARG A 42 -33.52 -19.89 -0.27
CA ARG A 42 -33.49 -19.02 -1.45
C ARG A 42 -32.79 -17.68 -1.18
N TYR A 43 -33.00 -17.08 -0.01
CA TYR A 43 -32.42 -15.80 0.36
C TYR A 43 -30.90 -15.89 0.54
N ILE A 44 -30.41 -16.98 1.18
CA ILE A 44 -28.97 -17.21 1.33
C ILE A 44 -28.31 -17.45 -0.03
N LYS A 45 -28.95 -18.21 -0.93
CA LYS A 45 -28.47 -18.40 -2.32
C LYS A 45 -28.36 -17.06 -3.06
N TRP A 46 -29.34 -16.17 -2.91
CA TRP A 46 -29.31 -14.83 -3.50
C TRP A 46 -28.16 -13.98 -2.95
N LEU A 47 -27.97 -13.92 -1.63
CA LEU A 47 -26.85 -13.20 -0.99
C LEU A 47 -25.48 -13.72 -1.46
N VAL A 48 -25.29 -15.04 -1.52
CA VAL A 48 -24.07 -15.65 -2.04
C VAL A 48 -23.82 -15.29 -3.51
N SER A 49 -24.87 -15.24 -4.32
CA SER A 49 -24.76 -14.84 -5.74
C SER A 49 -24.33 -13.38 -5.92
N ILE A 50 -24.76 -12.48 -5.04
CA ILE A 50 -24.30 -11.09 -5.02
C ILE A 50 -22.81 -11.05 -4.69
N GLY A 51 -22.38 -11.78 -3.67
CA GLY A 51 -20.97 -11.93 -3.33
C GLY A 51 -20.15 -12.38 -4.54
N LYS A 52 -20.52 -13.49 -5.17
CA LYS A 52 -19.77 -14.01 -6.35
C LYS A 52 -19.66 -13.01 -7.50
N LYS A 53 -20.75 -12.34 -7.88
CA LYS A 53 -20.71 -11.28 -8.91
C LYS A 53 -19.78 -10.13 -8.54
N THR A 54 -19.74 -9.79 -7.25
CA THR A 54 -18.87 -8.74 -6.71
C THR A 54 -17.39 -9.15 -6.74
N GLU A 55 -17.10 -10.42 -6.48
CA GLU A 55 -15.77 -11.02 -6.58
C GLU A 55 -15.27 -11.03 -8.03
N GLU A 56 -16.09 -11.53 -8.95
CA GLU A 56 -15.80 -11.57 -10.40
C GLU A 56 -15.57 -10.16 -10.93
N ALA A 57 -16.39 -9.18 -10.54
CA ALA A 57 -16.16 -7.78 -10.90
C ALA A 57 -14.85 -7.23 -10.32
N GLY A 58 -14.49 -7.57 -9.07
CA GLY A 58 -13.23 -7.15 -8.44
C GLY A 58 -11.99 -7.85 -9.00
N MET A 59 -12.14 -9.05 -9.56
CA MET A 59 -11.07 -9.83 -10.21
C MET A 59 -10.88 -9.46 -11.69
N ASP A 60 -11.96 -9.29 -12.46
CA ASP A 60 -11.92 -9.12 -13.92
C ASP A 60 -11.93 -7.65 -14.37
N LYS A 61 -12.53 -6.72 -13.60
CA LYS A 61 -12.56 -5.28 -13.94
C LYS A 61 -11.51 -4.45 -13.18
N GLY A 62 -10.51 -5.12 -12.62
CA GLY A 62 -9.30 -4.49 -12.13
C GLY A 62 -9.39 -3.83 -10.74
N ILE A 63 -10.55 -3.34 -10.29
CA ILE A 63 -10.64 -2.68 -8.99
C ILE A 63 -11.99 -2.86 -8.29
N TYR A 64 -11.92 -3.27 -7.02
CA TYR A 64 -12.91 -2.88 -6.01
C TYR A 64 -12.45 -1.60 -5.30
N LEU A 65 -13.19 -0.49 -5.48
CA LEU A 65 -12.86 0.86 -4.99
C LEU A 65 -12.37 0.95 -3.52
N PRO A 66 -12.93 0.19 -2.57
CA PRO A 66 -12.47 0.21 -1.18
C PRO A 66 -11.05 -0.36 -1.02
N TYR A 67 -10.66 -1.35 -1.82
CA TYR A 67 -9.36 -2.02 -1.70
C TYR A 67 -8.26 -1.31 -2.49
N SER A 68 -8.60 -0.64 -3.60
CA SER A 68 -7.62 0.15 -4.36
C SER A 68 -7.09 1.33 -3.54
N SER A 69 -7.96 2.04 -2.83
CA SER A 69 -7.55 3.13 -1.94
C SER A 69 -6.76 2.62 -0.74
N ARG A 70 -7.15 1.48 -0.13
CA ARG A 70 -6.35 0.89 0.95
C ARG A 70 -4.99 0.36 0.48
N ALA A 71 -4.88 -0.14 -0.75
CA ALA A 71 -3.63 -0.63 -1.30
C ALA A 71 -2.60 0.49 -1.56
N LEU A 72 -3.04 1.76 -1.65
CA LEU A 72 -2.13 2.92 -1.69
C LEU A 72 -1.30 3.08 -0.42
N SER A 73 -1.76 2.51 0.70
CA SER A 73 -1.05 2.60 1.98
C SER A 73 0.40 2.13 1.88
N THR A 74 0.68 1.06 1.15
CA THR A 74 2.05 0.52 1.06
C THR A 74 3.00 1.44 0.28
N PRO A 75 2.71 1.86 -0.97
CA PRO A 75 3.54 2.84 -1.65
C PRO A 75 3.62 4.17 -0.87
N TYR A 76 2.54 4.58 -0.19
CA TYR A 76 2.55 5.74 0.70
C TYR A 76 3.52 5.62 1.86
N ILE A 77 3.47 4.50 2.59
CA ILE A 77 4.39 4.18 3.68
C ILE A 77 5.83 4.20 3.15
N ILE A 78 6.12 3.53 2.02
CA ILE A 78 7.46 3.53 1.43
C ILE A 78 7.94 4.96 1.10
N SER A 79 7.09 5.81 0.50
CA SER A 79 7.44 7.21 0.20
C SER A 79 7.73 8.01 1.46
N LEU A 80 6.89 7.88 2.49
CA LEU A 80 7.10 8.55 3.78
C LEU A 80 8.40 8.12 4.45
N TRP A 81 8.72 6.82 4.38
CA TRP A 81 9.94 6.24 4.92
C TRP A 81 11.20 6.74 4.22
N ILE A 82 11.17 6.85 2.88
CA ILE A 82 12.30 7.43 2.13
C ILE A 82 12.47 8.91 2.49
N PHE A 83 11.36 9.64 2.64
CA PHE A 83 11.38 11.05 3.03
C PHE A 83 11.94 11.25 4.45
N SER A 84 11.53 10.44 5.42
CA SER A 84 12.05 10.52 6.79
C SER A 84 13.55 10.24 6.88
N LEU A 85 14.05 9.23 6.15
CA LEU A 85 15.48 8.95 6.06
C LEU A 85 16.25 10.13 5.43
N ALA A 86 15.72 10.74 4.37
CA ALA A 86 16.33 11.92 3.76
C ALA A 86 16.39 13.10 4.75
N CYS A 87 15.32 13.34 5.50
CA CYS A 87 15.30 14.37 6.54
C CYS A 87 16.34 14.13 7.64
N LEU A 88 16.52 12.88 8.08
CA LEU A 88 17.53 12.52 9.09
C LEU A 88 18.97 12.71 8.59
N VAL A 89 19.24 12.34 7.34
CA VAL A 89 20.56 12.57 6.74
C VAL A 89 20.83 14.07 6.60
N CYS A 90 19.84 14.84 6.14
CA CYS A 90 19.94 16.29 6.05
C CYS A 90 20.16 16.95 7.42
N SER A 91 19.48 16.49 8.47
CA SER A 91 19.65 17.06 9.83
C SER A 91 21.06 16.82 10.38
N LYS A 92 21.61 15.61 10.18
CA LYS A 92 22.99 15.26 10.56
C LYS A 92 24.04 16.06 9.80
N ILE A 93 23.89 16.21 8.49
CA ILE A 93 24.86 16.91 7.63
C ILE A 93 24.84 18.41 7.89
N LEU A 94 23.65 19.01 7.92
CA LEU A 94 23.53 20.46 7.91
C LEU A 94 23.60 21.09 9.31
N ARG A 95 23.64 20.29 10.40
CA ARG A 95 23.64 20.76 11.82
C ARG A 95 22.66 21.93 12.04
N VAL A 96 21.53 21.95 11.35
CA VAL A 96 20.69 23.15 11.29
C VAL A 96 19.90 23.26 12.58
N GLN A 97 20.17 24.31 13.35
CA GLN A 97 19.42 24.64 14.57
C GLN A 97 17.91 24.72 14.31
N LEU A 98 17.47 25.18 13.13
CA LEU A 98 16.06 25.23 12.70
C LEU A 98 15.38 23.86 12.66
N VAL A 99 16.03 22.82 12.15
CA VAL A 99 15.42 21.46 12.11
C VAL A 99 15.20 20.94 13.52
N ARG A 100 16.15 21.22 14.43
CA ARG A 100 16.05 20.85 15.84
C ARG A 100 14.91 21.60 16.55
N ILE A 101 14.78 22.91 16.31
CA ILE A 101 13.69 23.74 16.87
C ILE A 101 12.31 23.27 16.39
N ILE A 102 12.19 22.89 15.10
CA ILE A 102 10.93 22.39 14.54
C ILE A 102 10.59 20.99 15.10
N LEU A 103 11.59 20.14 15.35
CA LEU A 103 11.41 18.79 15.88
C LEU A 103 11.12 18.77 17.39
N GLU A 104 11.75 19.67 18.16
CA GLU A 104 11.54 19.82 19.62
C GLU A 104 10.21 20.53 19.95
N ASN A 105 9.63 21.25 18.98
CA ASN A 105 8.35 21.93 19.16
C ASN A 105 7.19 21.10 18.60
N ASP A 106 6.62 20.23 19.44
CA ASP A 106 5.51 19.34 19.11
C ASP A 106 4.33 20.06 18.41
N ILE A 107 4.04 21.31 18.79
CA ILE A 107 2.93 22.11 18.24
C ILE A 107 3.15 22.43 16.75
N ILE A 108 4.40 22.58 16.31
CA ILE A 108 4.74 22.84 14.89
C ILE A 108 4.98 21.53 14.16
N PHE A 109 5.55 20.54 14.84
CA PHE A 109 5.90 19.25 14.27
C PHE A 109 4.69 18.44 13.82
N PHE A 110 3.66 18.29 14.67
CA PHE A 110 2.49 17.46 14.35
C PHE A 110 1.69 17.97 13.13
N PRO A 111 1.36 19.27 13.01
CA PRO A 111 0.68 19.79 11.83
C PRO A 111 1.49 19.62 10.55
N LEU A 112 2.81 19.84 10.62
CA LEU A 112 3.71 19.67 9.48
C LEU A 112 3.73 18.20 9.00
N LEU A 113 3.74 17.25 9.94
CA LEU A 113 3.71 15.82 9.65
C LEU A 113 2.38 15.42 8.99
N ILE A 114 1.25 15.97 9.46
CA ILE A 114 -0.06 15.77 8.84
C ILE A 114 -0.09 16.30 7.41
N VAL A 115 0.42 17.53 7.17
CA VAL A 115 0.46 18.13 5.82
C VAL A 115 1.33 17.30 4.89
N ILE A 116 2.52 16.89 5.33
CA ILE A 116 3.43 16.03 4.55
C ILE A 116 2.76 14.68 4.25
N GLY A 117 2.05 14.11 5.22
CA GLY A 117 1.29 12.88 5.03
C GLY A 117 0.20 13.03 3.96
N VAL A 118 -0.62 14.06 4.05
CA VAL A 118 -1.68 14.32 3.05
C VAL A 118 -1.07 14.57 1.66
N CYS A 119 -0.03 15.41 1.57
CA CYS A 119 0.66 15.65 0.30
C CYS A 119 1.28 14.38 -0.29
N GLY A 120 1.93 13.56 0.54
CA GLY A 120 2.53 12.29 0.13
C GLY A 120 1.48 11.30 -0.39
N TYR A 121 0.30 11.25 0.23
CA TYR A 121 -0.81 10.43 -0.24
C TYR A 121 -1.27 10.87 -1.64
N TYR A 122 -1.55 12.17 -1.83
CA TYR A 122 -1.96 12.71 -3.12
C TYR A 122 -0.92 12.53 -4.23
N ILE A 123 0.37 12.73 -3.92
CA ILE A 123 1.44 12.51 -4.89
C ILE A 123 1.48 11.06 -5.34
N ASN A 124 1.34 10.10 -4.42
CA ASN A 124 1.32 8.68 -4.75
C ASN A 124 0.06 8.29 -5.54
N GLU A 125 -1.09 8.87 -5.20
CA GLU A 125 -2.32 8.68 -5.95
C GLU A 125 -2.17 9.18 -7.39
N ILE A 126 -1.68 10.40 -7.60
CA ILE A 126 -1.40 10.92 -8.95
C ILE A 126 -0.35 10.06 -9.65
N PHE A 127 0.71 9.64 -8.96
CA PHE A 127 1.79 8.88 -9.57
C PHE A 127 1.34 7.50 -10.08
N LEU A 128 0.49 6.82 -9.31
CA LEU A 128 0.01 5.47 -9.60
C LEU A 128 -1.22 5.46 -10.52
N PHE A 129 -2.18 6.36 -10.31
CA PHE A 129 -3.47 6.36 -11.00
C PHE A 129 -3.52 7.25 -12.24
N LYS A 130 -2.58 8.17 -12.45
CA LYS A 130 -2.60 9.04 -13.63
C LYS A 130 -2.62 8.22 -14.93
N ASN A 131 -3.61 8.50 -15.78
CA ASN A 131 -3.82 7.87 -17.09
C ASN A 131 -4.00 6.33 -17.02
N ASP A 132 -4.60 5.84 -15.93
CA ASP A 132 -4.90 4.41 -15.73
C ASP A 132 -3.67 3.51 -15.88
N LYS A 133 -2.50 4.03 -15.50
CA LYS A 133 -1.22 3.33 -15.63
C LYS A 133 -1.21 2.02 -14.84
N TYR A 134 -1.72 2.03 -13.62
CA TYR A 134 -1.76 0.85 -12.77
C TYR A 134 -2.53 -0.31 -13.43
N GLU A 135 -3.61 -0.06 -14.17
CA GLU A 135 -4.36 -1.12 -14.88
C GLU A 135 -3.48 -1.84 -15.90
N LYS A 136 -2.69 -1.06 -16.66
CA LYS A 136 -1.74 -1.60 -17.63
C LYS A 136 -0.67 -2.46 -16.96
N TYR A 137 -0.19 -2.06 -15.78
CA TYR A 137 0.74 -2.86 -15.01
C TYR A 137 0.09 -4.12 -14.44
N PHE A 138 -1.14 -4.04 -13.94
CA PHE A 138 -1.88 -5.20 -13.41
C PHE A 138 -2.10 -6.25 -14.50
N ALA A 139 -2.63 -5.83 -15.65
CA ALA A 139 -2.81 -6.71 -16.81
C ALA A 139 -1.49 -7.35 -17.25
N LYS A 140 -0.40 -6.57 -17.24
CA LYS A 140 0.94 -7.07 -17.56
C LYS A 140 1.43 -8.10 -16.54
N PHE A 141 1.26 -7.84 -15.24
CA PHE A 141 1.71 -8.74 -14.17
C PHE A 141 0.92 -10.04 -14.16
N ASP A 142 -0.40 -9.98 -14.36
CA ASP A 142 -1.26 -11.15 -14.49
C ASP A 142 -0.92 -11.98 -15.75
N LYS A 143 -0.50 -11.33 -16.84
CA LYS A 143 -0.02 -12.01 -18.06
C LYS A 143 1.36 -12.66 -17.87
N GLU A 144 2.29 -11.96 -17.20
CA GLU A 144 3.65 -12.46 -16.97
C GLU A 144 3.70 -13.63 -15.97
N LYS A 145 2.72 -13.72 -15.06
CA LYS A 145 2.61 -14.77 -14.01
C LYS A 145 3.87 -14.94 -13.14
N LYS A 146 4.71 -13.91 -13.04
CA LYS A 146 5.95 -13.90 -12.25
C LYS A 146 5.68 -13.57 -10.77
N TYR A 147 4.64 -14.17 -10.20
CA TYR A 147 4.15 -13.81 -8.86
C TYR A 147 5.22 -13.98 -7.78
N LEU A 148 5.98 -15.08 -7.81
CA LEU A 148 7.08 -15.31 -6.86
C LEU A 148 8.11 -14.18 -6.86
N LEU A 149 8.44 -13.64 -8.03
CA LEU A 149 9.38 -12.53 -8.13
C LEU A 149 8.78 -11.23 -7.58
N TYR A 150 7.52 -10.93 -7.89
CA TYR A 150 6.85 -9.72 -7.39
C TYR A 150 6.68 -9.76 -5.86
N TYR A 151 6.22 -10.88 -5.31
CA TYR A 151 6.11 -11.07 -3.88
C TYR A 151 7.49 -11.12 -3.19
N GLY A 152 8.51 -11.67 -3.85
CA GLY A 152 9.89 -11.61 -3.36
C GLY A 152 10.37 -10.17 -3.19
N ILE A 153 10.16 -9.32 -4.21
CA ILE A 153 10.48 -7.89 -4.12
C ILE A 153 9.69 -7.22 -2.99
N TYR A 154 8.39 -7.50 -2.89
CA TYR A 154 7.53 -6.94 -1.85
C TYR A 154 8.00 -7.30 -0.44
N VAL A 155 8.32 -8.58 -0.18
CA VAL A 155 8.80 -9.05 1.12
C VAL A 155 10.16 -8.45 1.45
N VAL A 156 11.10 -8.42 0.50
CA VAL A 156 12.40 -7.76 0.70
C VAL A 156 12.22 -6.28 1.03
N SER A 157 11.29 -5.60 0.34
CA SER A 157 10.97 -4.19 0.61
C SER A 157 10.47 -3.98 2.04
N LEU A 158 9.60 -4.85 2.52
CA LEU A 158 9.11 -4.83 3.91
C LEU A 158 10.22 -5.13 4.92
N ILE A 159 11.07 -6.12 4.67
CA ILE A 159 12.19 -6.47 5.57
C ILE A 159 13.14 -5.28 5.69
N VAL A 160 13.51 -4.66 4.57
CA VAL A 160 14.35 -3.45 4.58
C VAL A 160 13.68 -2.34 5.36
N LEU A 161 12.38 -2.11 5.15
CA LEU A 161 11.59 -1.11 5.88
C LEU A 161 11.63 -1.35 7.41
N PHE A 162 11.37 -2.57 7.85
CA PHE A 162 11.37 -2.93 9.27
C PHE A 162 12.77 -2.84 9.87
N ALA A 163 13.79 -3.31 9.16
CA ALA A 163 15.17 -3.25 9.62
C ALA A 163 15.66 -1.80 9.77
N THR A 164 15.38 -0.94 8.78
CA THR A 164 15.77 0.48 8.87
C THR A 164 14.96 1.23 9.92
N PHE A 165 13.67 0.91 10.08
CA PHE A 165 12.87 1.46 11.17
C PHE A 165 13.43 1.07 12.54
N TYR A 166 13.78 -0.20 12.72
CA TYR A 166 14.35 -0.69 13.97
C TYR A 166 15.69 0.00 14.30
N LEU A 167 16.58 0.14 13.31
CA LEU A 167 17.83 0.87 13.48
C LEU A 167 17.61 2.33 13.85
N LEU A 168 16.61 2.98 13.25
CA LEU A 168 16.24 4.36 13.55
C LEU A 168 15.70 4.49 14.98
N LEU A 169 14.83 3.57 15.42
CA LEU A 169 14.35 3.53 16.80
C LEU A 169 15.51 3.39 17.80
N MET A 170 16.47 2.51 17.52
CA MET A 170 17.66 2.35 18.36
C MET A 170 18.52 3.62 18.44
N GLU A 171 18.61 4.39 17.35
CA GLU A 171 19.37 5.65 17.33
C GLU A 171 18.66 6.81 18.06
N ILE A 172 17.32 6.78 18.18
CA ILE A 172 16.57 7.80 18.94
C ILE A 172 16.51 7.45 20.44
N VAL A 173 16.47 6.16 20.79
CA VAL A 173 16.28 5.68 22.17
C VAL A 173 17.59 5.63 22.98
N VAL A 174 18.76 5.63 22.32
CA VAL A 174 20.10 5.67 22.92
C VAL A 174 20.65 7.09 22.93
#